data_AF-A0A316M9W6-F1
#
_entry.id   AF-A0A316M9W6-F1
#
_cell.length_a   1.000
_cell.length_b   1.000
_cell.length_c   1.000
_cell.angle_alpha   90.00
_cell.angle_beta   90.00
_cell.angle_gamma   90.00
#
_symmetry.space_group_name_H-M   'P 1'
#
loop_
_entity.id
_entity.type
_entity.pdbx_description
1 polymer ?
#
loop_
_entity_poly.entity_id
_entity_poly.type
_entity_poly.pdbx_seq_one_letter_code
_entity_poly.pdbx_strand_id
1 'polypeptide(L)'
;MLADLHAHTISSPDAYDTVETLGKTAAALGVDVLAITDHCDAMATMPFFEFWGMDRQVVRFDEKQARKRFFEAKERLGGAVKLLYGIELGEPHLRRTETRELLLRQQYDVVLGSVHTFVGDADPDMLDYDAVHPNDVVRHYLQDLYETVALGGIDVLSHIEYPLRYLPLRPGYEGSYRPFV
;
A
#
# COMPACT_ATOMS: atom_id res chain seq x y z
N MET A 1 0.40 8.78 23.41
CA MET A 1 0.14 9.15 22.01
C MET A 1 -0.28 7.89 21.28
N LEU A 2 -1.50 7.83 20.77
CA LEU A 2 -2.01 6.75 19.93
C LEU A 2 -2.01 7.22 18.48
N ALA A 3 -1.43 6.45 17.57
CA ALA A 3 -1.30 6.82 16.17
C ALA A 3 -1.69 5.64 15.26
N ASP A 4 -2.40 5.98 14.18
CA ASP A 4 -2.63 5.11 13.04
C ASP A 4 -1.96 5.77 11.82
N LEU A 5 -0.99 5.09 11.23
CA LEU A 5 -0.16 5.65 10.15
C LEU A 5 -0.37 4.95 8.81
N HIS A 6 -1.36 4.06 8.71
CA HIS A 6 -1.63 3.30 7.49
C HIS A 6 -3.14 3.12 7.31
N ALA A 7 -3.77 4.04 6.58
CA ALA A 7 -5.21 4.04 6.35
C ALA A 7 -5.57 4.51 4.92
N HIS A 8 -6.60 3.88 4.36
CA HIS A 8 -7.04 4.07 2.98
C HIS A 8 -8.42 4.70 2.91
N THR A 9 -8.67 5.47 1.86
CA THR A 9 -9.93 6.16 1.59
C THR A 9 -10.45 5.82 0.20
N ILE A 10 -11.59 6.39 -0.19
CA ILE A 10 -12.13 6.36 -1.56
C ILE A 10 -11.19 6.88 -2.67
N SER A 11 -9.98 7.34 -2.32
CA SER A 11 -8.92 7.64 -3.29
C SER A 11 -8.08 6.41 -3.64
N SER A 12 -8.18 5.33 -2.87
CA SER A 12 -7.68 3.99 -3.16
C SER A 12 -8.76 3.14 -3.84
N PRO A 13 -8.40 2.18 -4.71
CA PRO A 13 -9.36 1.37 -5.47
C PRO A 13 -10.14 0.35 -4.62
N ASP A 14 -9.63 0.01 -3.44
CA ASP A 14 -10.07 -1.06 -2.54
C ASP A 14 -10.64 -0.54 -1.21
N ALA A 15 -10.85 0.78 -1.08
CA ALA A 15 -11.40 1.41 0.11
C ALA A 15 -12.64 2.28 -0.18
N TYR A 16 -13.47 2.46 0.84
CA TYR A 16 -14.83 3.02 0.69
C TYR A 16 -15.10 4.23 1.58
N ASP A 17 -14.28 4.47 2.61
CA ASP A 17 -14.48 5.56 3.55
C ASP A 17 -13.82 6.88 3.10
N THR A 18 -14.35 8.00 3.57
CA THR A 18 -13.74 9.32 3.33
C THR A 18 -12.74 9.67 4.43
N VAL A 19 -11.82 10.58 4.15
CA VAL A 19 -10.92 11.17 5.17
C VAL A 19 -11.71 11.73 6.36
N GLU A 20 -12.88 12.33 6.11
CA GLU A 20 -13.74 12.89 7.16
C GLU A 20 -14.36 11.78 8.04
N THR A 21 -14.79 10.67 7.43
CA THR A 21 -15.30 9.50 8.16
C THR A 21 -14.22 8.93 9.05
N LEU A 22 -13.05 8.64 8.49
CA LEU A 22 -11.92 8.07 9.25
C LEU A 22 -11.46 9.00 10.36
N GLY A 23 -11.35 10.31 10.09
CA GLY A 23 -10.94 11.29 11.09
C GLY A 23 -11.92 11.42 12.26
N LYS A 24 -13.24 11.36 12.01
CA LYS A 24 -14.26 11.35 13.09
C LYS A 24 -14.16 10.09 13.93
N THR A 25 -13.98 8.93 13.29
CA THR A 25 -13.82 7.64 13.98
C THR A 25 -12.55 7.64 14.82
N ALA A 26 -11.42 8.08 14.28
CA ALA A 26 -10.15 8.20 14.98
C ALA A 26 -10.27 9.08 16.23
N ALA A 27 -10.87 10.26 16.10
CA ALA A 27 -11.10 11.16 17.24
C ALA A 27 -12.00 10.52 18.32
N ALA A 28 -13.07 9.81 17.92
CA ALA A 28 -13.97 9.12 18.84
C ALA A 28 -13.29 7.96 19.59
N LEU A 29 -12.29 7.32 18.98
CA LEU A 29 -11.50 6.23 19.56
C LEU A 29 -10.28 6.72 20.36
N GLY A 30 -10.04 8.03 20.43
CA GLY A 30 -8.90 8.61 21.15
C GLY A 30 -7.57 8.45 20.41
N VAL A 31 -7.59 8.30 19.08
CA VAL A 31 -6.39 8.36 18.23
C VAL A 31 -5.93 9.81 18.12
N ASP A 32 -4.67 10.08 18.46
CA ASP A 32 -4.08 11.41 18.42
C ASP A 32 -3.65 11.80 17.00
N VAL A 33 -3.12 10.83 16.23
CA VAL A 33 -2.54 11.05 14.90
C VAL A 33 -3.08 10.01 13.92
N LEU A 34 -3.61 10.47 12.78
CA LEU A 34 -4.06 9.62 11.68
C LEU A 34 -3.34 10.05 10.39
N ALA A 35 -2.61 9.13 9.76
CA ALA A 35 -2.11 9.32 8.40
C ALA A 35 -3.05 8.68 7.39
N ILE A 36 -3.36 9.42 6.34
CA ILE A 36 -4.03 8.88 5.16
C ILE A 36 -2.94 8.53 4.16
N THR A 37 -2.85 7.26 3.78
CA THR A 37 -1.79 6.67 2.95
C THR A 37 -2.43 5.90 1.80
N ASP A 38 -3.19 6.61 0.98
CA ASP A 38 -3.87 6.00 -0.16
C ASP A 38 -2.88 5.35 -1.15
N HIS A 39 -3.35 4.31 -1.83
CA HIS A 39 -2.59 3.52 -2.80
C HIS A 39 -2.13 4.36 -3.99
N CYS A 40 -0.85 4.25 -4.30
CA CYS A 40 -0.22 4.70 -5.54
C CYS A 40 0.70 3.61 -6.06
N ASP A 41 0.11 2.59 -6.70
CA ASP A 41 0.84 1.44 -7.21
C ASP A 41 1.48 1.72 -8.59
N ALA A 42 2.70 1.25 -8.76
CA ALA A 42 3.52 1.44 -9.96
C ALA A 42 3.21 0.44 -11.09
N MET A 43 2.30 -0.50 -10.85
CA MET A 43 1.92 -1.54 -11.81
C MET A 43 1.27 -0.98 -13.08
N ALA A 44 1.40 -1.72 -14.18
CA ALA A 44 0.74 -1.39 -15.44
C ALA A 44 -0.76 -1.73 -15.42
N THR A 45 -1.13 -2.83 -14.74
CA THR A 45 -2.49 -3.34 -14.60
C THR A 45 -2.70 -3.87 -13.17
N MET A 46 -3.90 -3.70 -12.61
CA MET A 46 -4.25 -4.30 -11.33
C MET A 46 -4.72 -5.73 -11.59
N PRO A 47 -4.18 -6.76 -10.92
CA PRO A 47 -4.42 -8.18 -11.26
C PRO A 47 -5.90 -8.57 -11.25
N PHE A 48 -6.72 -7.95 -10.39
CA PHE A 48 -8.16 -8.18 -10.36
C PHE A 48 -8.84 -7.83 -11.70
N PHE A 49 -8.42 -6.78 -12.41
CA PHE A 49 -9.12 -6.36 -13.63
C PHE A 49 -8.88 -7.32 -14.82
N GLU A 50 -7.68 -7.89 -14.92
CA GLU A 50 -7.36 -8.89 -15.93
C GLU A 50 -8.09 -10.22 -15.66
N PHE A 51 -8.18 -10.64 -14.39
CA PHE A 51 -8.80 -11.92 -14.01
C PHE A 51 -10.32 -11.94 -14.22
N TRP A 52 -10.99 -10.79 -14.08
CA TRP A 52 -12.44 -10.66 -14.25
C TRP A 52 -12.86 -10.18 -15.66
N GLY A 53 -11.91 -10.08 -16.61
CA GLY A 53 -12.20 -9.63 -17.99
C GLY A 53 -12.70 -8.19 -18.07
N MET A 54 -12.34 -7.36 -17.10
CA MET A 54 -12.74 -5.96 -17.04
C MET A 54 -11.62 -5.07 -17.59
N ASP A 55 -11.81 -4.55 -18.80
CA ASP A 55 -10.94 -3.50 -19.37
C ASP A 55 -11.22 -2.17 -18.66
N ARG A 56 -10.62 -2.01 -17.48
CA ARG A 56 -10.59 -0.72 -16.78
C ARG A 56 -9.13 -0.32 -16.66
N GLN A 57 -8.76 0.72 -17.40
CA GLN A 57 -7.54 1.47 -17.15
C GLN A 57 -7.48 1.75 -15.65
N VAL A 58 -6.42 1.27 -15.01
CA VAL A 58 -6.15 1.46 -13.58
C VAL A 58 -6.39 2.93 -13.28
N VAL A 59 -7.32 3.22 -12.38
CA VAL A 59 -7.51 4.58 -11.88
C VAL A 59 -6.21 4.89 -11.15
N ARG A 60 -5.28 5.50 -11.88
CA ARG A 60 -4.05 6.04 -11.33
C ARG A 60 -4.47 6.93 -10.17
N PHE A 61 -3.75 6.82 -9.06
CA PHE A 61 -3.89 7.73 -7.93
C PHE A 61 -4.10 9.17 -8.43
N ASP A 62 -5.34 9.69 -8.31
CA ASP A 62 -5.67 11.05 -8.73
C ASP A 62 -5.17 11.98 -7.63
N GLU A 63 -3.89 12.31 -7.70
CA GLU A 63 -3.18 13.15 -6.73
C GLU A 63 -3.95 14.45 -6.46
N LYS A 64 -4.51 15.07 -7.50
CA LYS A 64 -5.24 16.33 -7.36
C LYS A 64 -6.53 16.13 -6.56
N GLN A 65 -7.28 15.07 -6.86
CA GLN A 65 -8.52 14.76 -6.16
C GLN A 65 -8.27 14.28 -4.73
N ALA A 66 -7.30 13.39 -4.51
CA ALA A 66 -6.91 12.90 -3.19
C ALA A 66 -6.45 14.05 -2.29
N ARG A 67 -5.56 14.91 -2.79
CA ARG A 67 -5.11 16.13 -2.10
C ARG A 67 -6.28 17.03 -1.73
N LYS A 68 -7.19 17.30 -2.68
CA LYS A 68 -8.38 18.12 -2.43
C LYS A 68 -9.25 17.52 -1.32
N ARG A 69 -9.58 16.23 -1.40
CA ARG A 69 -10.40 15.52 -0.39
C ARG A 69 -9.76 15.60 0.99
N PHE A 70 -8.44 15.41 1.07
CA PHE A 70 -7.71 15.48 2.34
C PHE A 70 -7.79 16.86 3.00
N PHE A 71 -7.44 17.93 2.27
CA PHE A 71 -7.41 19.27 2.87
C PHE A 71 -8.81 19.79 3.23
N GLU A 72 -9.84 19.48 2.42
CA GLU A 72 -11.23 19.81 2.78
C GLU A 72 -11.67 19.09 4.07
N ALA A 73 -11.33 17.81 4.23
CA ALA A 73 -11.65 17.06 5.43
C ALA A 73 -10.86 17.57 6.65
N LYS A 74 -9.58 17.93 6.47
CA LYS A 74 -8.74 18.52 7.51
C LYS A 74 -9.31 19.83 8.06
N GLU A 75 -9.83 20.68 7.19
CA GLU A 75 -10.54 21.90 7.60
C GLU A 75 -11.82 21.57 8.37
N ARG A 76 -12.65 20.66 7.86
CA ARG A 76 -13.93 20.28 8.51
C ARG A 76 -13.74 19.61 9.87
N LEU A 77 -12.69 18.83 10.06
CA LEU A 77 -12.37 18.16 11.31
C LEU A 77 -11.84 19.13 12.38
N GLY A 78 -11.39 20.33 11.99
CA GLY A 78 -11.07 21.41 12.93
C GLY A 78 -10.02 21.06 13.99
N GLY A 79 -9.14 20.09 13.71
CA GLY A 79 -8.13 19.63 14.67
C GLY A 79 -8.61 18.61 15.70
N ALA A 80 -9.79 17.99 15.53
CA ALA A 80 -10.26 16.89 16.38
C ALA A 80 -9.29 15.68 16.40
N VAL A 81 -8.52 15.49 15.34
CA VAL A 81 -7.41 14.54 15.22
C VAL A 81 -6.30 15.20 14.40
N LYS A 82 -5.03 14.90 14.68
CA LYS A 82 -3.92 15.35 13.84
C LYS A 82 -3.87 14.51 12.56
N LEU A 83 -4.22 15.12 11.44
CA LEU A 83 -4.13 14.47 10.12
C LEU A 83 -2.77 14.70 9.44
N LEU A 84 -2.18 13.60 8.96
CA LEU A 84 -0.99 13.57 8.10
C LEU A 84 -1.39 13.18 6.67
N TYR A 85 -0.93 13.96 5.69
CA TYR A 85 -1.11 13.66 4.27
C TYR A 85 0.02 12.75 3.79
N GLY A 86 -0.21 11.45 3.81
CA GLY A 86 0.75 10.45 3.37
C GLY A 86 0.41 9.83 2.03
N ILE A 87 1.19 8.82 1.65
CA ILE A 87 0.99 7.98 0.48
C ILE A 87 1.58 6.60 0.70
N GLU A 88 0.94 5.57 0.17
CA GLU A 88 1.52 4.23 0.06
C GLU A 88 1.94 3.97 -1.39
N LEU A 89 3.24 3.84 -1.61
CA LEU A 89 3.81 3.48 -2.90
C LEU A 89 3.87 1.96 -3.03
N GLY A 90 3.10 1.40 -3.97
CA GLY A 90 3.21 0.00 -4.38
C GLY A 90 4.28 -0.19 -5.45
N GLU A 91 5.22 -1.10 -5.20
CA GLU A 91 6.35 -1.45 -6.09
C GLU A 91 7.06 -0.27 -6.75
N PRO A 92 7.45 0.77 -5.99
CA PRO A 92 8.03 1.98 -6.56
C PRO A 92 9.31 1.70 -7.38
N HIS A 93 10.00 0.60 -7.08
CA HIS A 93 11.18 0.13 -7.83
C HIS A 93 10.89 -0.22 -9.29
N LEU A 94 9.63 -0.50 -9.66
CA LEU A 94 9.22 -0.79 -11.04
C LEU A 94 8.99 0.46 -11.90
N ARG A 95 8.82 1.65 -11.29
CA ARG A 95 8.64 2.95 -11.94
C ARG A 95 9.48 4.03 -11.26
N ARG A 96 10.80 3.83 -11.27
CA ARG A 96 11.77 4.65 -10.50
C ARG A 96 11.74 6.12 -10.86
N THR A 97 11.57 6.46 -12.14
CA THR A 97 11.57 7.86 -12.60
C THR A 97 10.29 8.56 -12.15
N GLU A 98 9.15 7.94 -12.40
CA GLU A 98 7.82 8.45 -12.05
C GLU A 98 7.65 8.59 -10.54
N THR A 99 8.15 7.62 -9.77
CA THR A 99 8.17 7.68 -8.30
C THR A 99 8.96 8.90 -7.82
N ARG A 100 10.17 9.11 -8.35
CA ARG A 100 10.99 10.27 -7.98
C ARG A 100 10.32 11.59 -8.34
N GLU A 101 9.71 11.66 -9.52
CA GLU A 101 8.97 12.86 -9.95
C GLU A 101 7.76 13.16 -9.04
N LEU A 102 7.03 12.13 -8.62
CA LEU A 102 5.92 12.25 -7.66
C LEU A 102 6.40 12.81 -6.32
N LEU A 103 7.47 12.23 -5.77
CA LEU A 103 8.05 12.65 -4.49
C LEU A 103 8.68 14.05 -4.54
N LEU A 104 9.15 14.50 -5.71
CA LEU A 104 9.69 15.85 -5.89
C LEU A 104 8.60 16.92 -6.01
N ARG A 105 7.43 16.60 -6.58
CA ARG A 105 6.38 17.59 -6.86
C ARG A 105 5.37 17.76 -5.72
N GLN A 106 5.26 16.77 -4.82
CA GLN A 106 4.32 16.77 -3.71
C GLN A 106 5.04 16.46 -2.40
N GLN A 107 4.85 17.32 -1.41
CA GLN A 107 5.34 17.07 -0.05
C GLN A 107 4.32 16.23 0.71
N TYR A 108 4.69 15.01 1.05
CA TYR A 108 3.94 14.12 1.92
C TYR A 108 4.50 14.21 3.35
N ASP A 109 3.62 14.08 4.34
CA ASP A 109 3.99 14.04 5.75
C ASP A 109 4.60 12.67 6.13
N VAL A 110 4.25 11.60 5.40
CA VAL A 110 4.80 10.24 5.54
C VAL A 110 4.66 9.48 4.22
N VAL A 111 5.71 8.75 3.82
CA VAL A 111 5.76 7.93 2.61
C VAL A 111 5.98 6.47 2.98
N LEU A 112 5.04 5.62 2.62
CA LEU A 112 5.10 4.18 2.80
C LEU A 112 5.62 3.55 1.51
N GLY A 113 6.51 2.57 1.63
CA GLY A 113 6.94 1.70 0.53
C GLY A 113 6.46 0.28 0.75
N SER A 114 5.83 -0.28 -0.27
CA SER A 114 5.11 -1.55 -0.19
C SER A 114 5.33 -2.39 -1.43
N VAL A 115 5.14 -3.71 -1.26
CA VAL A 115 5.05 -4.67 -2.36
C VAL A 115 3.74 -5.43 -2.16
N HIS A 116 2.86 -5.35 -3.14
CA HIS A 116 1.55 -5.98 -3.23
C HIS A 116 1.56 -7.13 -4.25
N THR A 117 2.48 -7.09 -5.23
CA THR A 117 2.55 -8.02 -6.36
C THR A 117 3.98 -8.35 -6.76
N PHE A 118 4.13 -9.38 -7.59
CA PHE A 118 5.43 -9.83 -8.12
C PHE A 118 5.71 -9.33 -9.55
N VAL A 119 6.98 -9.36 -9.95
CA VAL A 119 7.38 -9.25 -11.37
C VAL A 119 6.66 -10.34 -12.19
N GLY A 120 5.75 -9.94 -13.06
CA GLY A 120 4.82 -10.84 -13.77
C GLY A 120 3.35 -10.69 -13.35
N ASP A 121 3.05 -9.70 -12.49
CA ASP A 121 1.72 -9.16 -12.16
C ASP A 121 0.79 -10.10 -11.38
N ALA A 122 1.33 -10.99 -10.56
CA ALA A 122 0.52 -11.80 -9.65
C ALA A 122 0.54 -11.22 -8.21
N ASP A 123 -0.65 -11.01 -7.65
CA ASP A 123 -0.83 -10.85 -6.20
C ASP A 123 -0.65 -12.23 -5.53
N PRO A 124 0.01 -12.34 -4.35
CA PRO A 124 0.03 -13.55 -3.54
C PRO A 124 -1.32 -14.28 -3.36
N ASP A 125 -2.45 -13.56 -3.30
CA ASP A 125 -3.80 -14.14 -3.21
C ASP A 125 -4.25 -14.85 -4.49
N MET A 126 -3.63 -14.50 -5.62
CA MET A 126 -4.00 -14.99 -6.96
C MET A 126 -3.07 -16.09 -7.48
N LEU A 127 -2.08 -16.51 -6.69
CA LEU A 127 -1.12 -17.52 -7.09
C LEU A 127 -1.69 -18.94 -6.98
N ASP A 128 -1.42 -19.76 -8.00
CA ASP A 128 -1.59 -21.21 -7.92
C ASP A 128 -0.41 -21.82 -7.15
N TYR A 129 -0.61 -22.02 -5.85
CA TYR A 129 0.41 -22.62 -4.98
C TYR A 129 0.65 -24.11 -5.26
N ASP A 130 -0.19 -24.79 -6.03
CA ASP A 130 0.11 -26.16 -6.49
C ASP A 130 1.18 -26.15 -7.58
N ALA A 131 1.28 -25.04 -8.34
CA ALA A 131 2.33 -24.81 -9.34
C ALA A 131 3.56 -24.06 -8.78
N VAL A 132 3.38 -23.20 -7.76
CA VAL A 132 4.43 -22.34 -7.21
C VAL A 132 4.78 -22.70 -5.77
N HIS A 133 6.07 -22.83 -5.45
CA HIS A 133 6.51 -23.11 -4.09
C HIS A 133 6.43 -21.84 -3.21
N PRO A 134 5.77 -21.88 -2.04
CA PRO A 134 5.66 -20.73 -1.13
C PRO A 134 6.99 -20.02 -0.78
N ASN A 135 8.07 -20.77 -0.56
CA ASN A 135 9.39 -20.17 -0.32
C ASN A 135 9.90 -19.31 -1.48
N ASP A 136 9.55 -19.63 -2.73
CA ASP A 136 9.98 -18.84 -3.88
C ASP A 136 9.19 -17.52 -3.95
N VAL A 137 7.91 -17.55 -3.59
CA VAL A 137 7.06 -16.37 -3.39
C VAL A 137 7.68 -15.44 -2.33
N VAL A 138 8.05 -15.99 -1.16
CA VAL A 138 8.69 -15.21 -0.10
C VAL A 138 10.06 -14.66 -0.53
N ARG A 139 10.87 -15.42 -1.26
CA ARG A 139 12.17 -14.95 -1.76
C ARG A 139 12.02 -13.80 -2.75
N HIS A 140 11.10 -13.92 -3.71
CA HIS A 140 10.83 -12.84 -4.67
C HIS A 140 10.30 -11.60 -3.96
N TYR A 141 9.36 -11.78 -3.02
CA TYR A 141 8.84 -10.69 -2.21
C TYR A 141 9.94 -9.92 -1.46
N LEU A 142 10.83 -10.63 -0.78
CA LEU A 142 11.96 -10.01 -0.06
C LEU A 142 12.94 -9.31 -1.00
N GLN A 143 13.14 -9.82 -2.21
CA GLN A 143 13.96 -9.16 -3.23
C GLN A 143 13.32 -7.84 -3.71
N ASP A 144 12.00 -7.82 -3.92
CA ASP A 144 11.28 -6.61 -4.33
C ASP A 144 11.24 -5.57 -3.19
N LEU A 145 11.10 -6.01 -1.93
CA LEU A 145 11.27 -5.12 -0.78
C LEU A 145 12.69 -4.53 -0.72
N TYR A 146 13.72 -5.34 -0.99
CA TYR A 146 15.10 -4.84 -1.04
C TYR A 146 15.27 -3.78 -2.14
N GLU A 147 14.76 -4.01 -3.35
CA GLU A 147 14.80 -3.04 -4.44
C GLU A 147 14.02 -1.75 -4.12
N THR A 148 12.89 -1.88 -3.41
CA THR A 148 12.09 -0.74 -2.91
C THR A 148 12.90 0.11 -1.92
N VAL A 149 13.55 -0.52 -0.94
CA VAL A 149 14.41 0.19 0.02
C VAL A 149 15.62 0.81 -0.67
N ALA A 150 16.25 0.09 -1.61
CA ALA A 150 17.41 0.56 -2.35
C ALA A 150 17.10 1.76 -3.28
N LEU A 151 15.87 1.89 -3.77
CA LEU A 151 15.43 3.07 -4.50
C LEU A 151 15.47 4.34 -3.63
N GLY A 152 15.11 4.20 -2.35
CA GLY A 152 15.00 5.28 -1.37
C GLY A 152 13.75 6.16 -1.57
N GLY A 153 13.62 7.19 -0.73
CA GLY A 153 12.50 8.15 -0.77
C GLY A 153 11.25 7.72 -0.01
N ILE A 154 11.33 6.62 0.75
CA ILE A 154 10.29 6.16 1.67
C ILE A 154 10.72 6.40 3.13
N ASP A 155 9.75 6.61 4.01
CA ASP A 155 9.94 6.73 5.47
C ASP A 155 9.73 5.39 6.19
N VAL A 156 8.80 4.57 5.68
CA VAL A 156 8.39 3.30 6.29
C VAL A 156 8.30 2.21 5.22
N LEU A 157 8.87 1.03 5.51
CA LEU A 157 8.63 -0.18 4.72
C LEU A 157 7.42 -0.92 5.31
N SER A 158 6.32 -1.00 4.57
CA SER A 158 5.03 -1.47 5.09
C SER A 158 4.91 -2.99 5.02
N HIS A 159 4.12 -3.53 5.95
CA HIS A 159 3.60 -4.90 5.98
C HIS A 159 4.52 -5.97 5.37
N ILE A 160 5.78 -6.01 5.80
CA ILE A 160 6.85 -6.91 5.34
C ILE A 160 6.53 -8.42 5.40
N GLU A 161 5.36 -8.77 5.95
CA GLU A 161 4.83 -10.11 6.04
C GLU A 161 3.67 -10.37 5.07
N TYR A 162 3.41 -9.48 4.12
CA TYR A 162 2.21 -9.49 3.26
C TYR A 162 1.90 -10.85 2.63
N PRO A 163 2.87 -11.59 2.02
CA PRO A 163 2.59 -12.90 1.44
C PRO A 163 2.05 -13.91 2.45
N LEU A 164 2.45 -13.85 3.73
CA LEU A 164 2.01 -14.79 4.76
C LEU A 164 0.50 -14.77 4.98
N ARG A 165 -0.20 -13.70 4.59
CA ARG A 165 -1.66 -13.61 4.62
C ARG A 165 -2.34 -14.65 3.71
N TYR A 166 -1.67 -15.04 2.61
CA TYR A 166 -2.25 -15.83 1.53
C TYR A 166 -1.53 -17.17 1.29
N LEU A 167 -0.39 -17.40 1.95
CA LEU A 167 0.28 -18.70 1.85
C LEU A 167 -0.60 -19.82 2.42
N PRO A 168 -0.80 -20.93 1.68
CA PRO A 168 -1.63 -22.03 2.16
C PRO A 168 -0.96 -22.79 3.31
N LEU A 169 -1.76 -23.19 4.30
CA LEU A 169 -1.33 -24.17 5.30
C LEU A 169 -1.12 -25.52 4.60
N ARG A 170 0.09 -26.08 4.70
CA ARG A 170 0.42 -27.40 4.12
C ARG A 170 1.07 -28.31 5.17
N PRO A 171 0.78 -29.62 5.17
CA PRO A 171 1.48 -30.56 6.05
C PRO A 171 3.00 -30.47 5.84
N GLY A 172 3.74 -30.14 6.90
CA GLY A 172 5.19 -29.99 6.85
C GLY A 172 5.71 -28.62 6.35
N TYR A 173 4.82 -27.65 6.07
CA TYR A 173 5.20 -26.29 5.73
C TYR A 173 4.54 -25.29 6.68
N GLU A 174 5.37 -24.49 7.35
CA GLU A 174 4.96 -23.35 8.16
C GLU A 174 5.51 -22.10 7.47
N GLY A 175 4.62 -21.30 6.85
CA GLY A 175 5.00 -20.03 6.24
C GLY A 175 5.63 -19.12 7.30
N SER A 176 6.92 -18.85 7.17
CA SER A 176 7.65 -18.02 8.14
C SER A 176 8.85 -17.34 7.49
N TYR A 177 9.30 -16.24 8.08
CA TYR A 177 10.58 -15.57 7.75
C TYR A 177 11.77 -16.17 8.51
N ARG A 178 11.68 -17.41 9.01
CA ARG A 178 12.81 -18.06 9.65
C ARG A 178 13.94 -18.27 8.62
N PRO A 179 15.22 -18.21 9.03
CA PRO A 179 16.34 -18.47 8.13
C PRO A 179 16.18 -19.81 7.40
N PHE A 180 16.46 -19.84 6.10
CA PHE A 180 16.60 -21.10 5.36
C PHE A 180 17.80 -21.86 5.96
N VAL A 181 17.53 -22.95 6.70
CA VAL A 181 18.55 -23.86 7.23
C VAL A 181 18.99 -24.88 6.19
#